data_AF-A0A1A8EHP2-F1
#
_entry.id   AF-A0A1A8EHP2-F1
#
_cell.length_a   1.000
_cell.length_b   1.000
_cell.length_c   1.000
_cell.angle_alpha   90.00
_cell.angle_beta   90.00
_cell.angle_gamma   90.00
#
_symmetry.space_group_name_H-M   'P 1'
#
loop_
_entity.id
_entity.type
_entity.pdbx_description
1 polymer ?
#
loop_
_entity_poly.entity_id
_entity_poly.type
_entity_poly.pdbx_seq_one_letter_code
_entity_poly.pdbx_strand_id
1 'polypeptide(L)' 'ENTKDHMFGILPNCNHPFCLQCITTWRKTKDFRPEVVRACPQCRVRSAFYVPSKYWVEGQAKQSLIDSFK' A
#
# COMPACT_ATOMS: atom_id res chain seq x y z
N GLU A 1 -10.10 10.41 -18.36
CA GLU A 1 -9.21 10.90 -17.28
C GLU A 1 -8.52 9.76 -16.53
N ASN A 2 -7.27 9.92 -16.08
CA ASN A 2 -6.46 8.87 -15.44
C ASN A 2 -6.61 8.92 -13.89
N THR A 3 -7.72 8.41 -13.37
CA THR A 3 -8.14 8.51 -11.94
C THR A 3 -7.23 7.78 -10.95
N LYS A 4 -6.20 7.06 -11.41
CA LYS A 4 -5.31 6.25 -10.57
C LYS A 4 -4.07 6.99 -10.07
N ASP A 5 -3.81 8.19 -10.59
CA ASP A 5 -2.64 8.97 -10.21
C ASP A 5 -2.77 9.61 -8.81
N HIS A 6 -3.99 9.90 -8.37
CA HIS A 6 -4.27 10.59 -7.10
C HIS A 6 -4.71 9.67 -5.97
N MET A 7 -4.45 8.36 -6.07
CA MET A 7 -4.78 7.41 -5.00
C MET A 7 -3.53 6.98 -4.25
N PHE A 8 -3.69 6.74 -2.96
CA PHE A 8 -2.67 6.19 -2.07
C PHE A 8 -2.91 4.70 -1.87
N GLY A 9 -1.83 3.93 -1.85
CA GLY A 9 -1.86 2.54 -1.44
C GLY A 9 -1.56 2.44 0.05
N ILE A 10 -2.60 2.28 0.87
CA ILE A 10 -2.45 2.18 2.33
C ILE A 10 -2.05 0.74 2.69
N LEU A 11 -0.87 0.56 3.30
CA LEU A 11 -0.42 -0.75 3.77
C LEU A 11 -0.95 -1.00 5.19
N PRO A 12 -1.51 -2.18 5.50
CA PRO A 12 -2.08 -2.42 6.82
C PRO A 12 -1.02 -2.45 7.92
N ASN A 13 0.10 -3.12 7.66
CA ASN A 13 1.11 -3.40 8.68
C ASN A 13 2.17 -2.29 8.84
N CYS A 14 2.16 -1.23 8.03
CA CYS A 14 3.12 -0.13 8.15
C CYS A 14 2.52 1.21 7.74
N ASN A 15 3.07 2.32 8.25
CA ASN A 15 2.52 3.66 8.05
C ASN A 15 3.32 4.47 7.02
N HIS A 16 3.69 3.85 5.90
CA HIS A 16 4.50 4.49 4.87
C HIS A 16 3.63 4.96 3.69
N PRO A 17 3.70 6.25 3.32
CA PRO A 17 2.91 6.81 2.25
C PRO A 17 3.47 6.46 0.89
N PHE A 18 2.68 5.74 0.09
CA PHE A 18 3.00 5.47 -1.31
C PHE A 18 1.80 5.77 -2.19
N CYS A 19 2.08 6.33 -3.35
CA CYS A 19 1.08 6.45 -4.41
C CYS A 19 0.65 5.05 -4.87
N LEU A 20 -0.57 4.93 -5.39
CA LEU A 20 -1.13 3.67 -5.87
C LEU A 20 -0.25 3.09 -6.99
N GLN A 21 0.27 3.94 -7.87
CA GLN A 21 1.21 3.52 -8.91
C GLN A 21 2.51 2.99 -8.31
N CYS A 22 3.05 3.66 -7.29
CA CYS A 22 4.29 3.32 -6.61
C CYS A 22 4.21 1.91 -6.02
N ILE A 23 3.16 1.62 -5.24
CA ILE A 23 2.96 0.30 -4.64
C ILE A 23 2.62 -0.77 -5.68
N THR A 24 1.92 -0.39 -6.75
CA THR A 24 1.60 -1.30 -7.86
C THR A 24 2.86 -1.71 -8.60
N THR A 25 3.72 -0.75 -8.93
CA THR A 25 5.00 -0.99 -9.59
C THR A 25 5.89 -1.84 -8.70
N TRP A 26 6.00 -1.51 -7.41
CA TRP A 26 6.76 -2.31 -6.44
C TRP A 26 6.32 -3.78 -6.42
N ARG A 27 5.01 -4.05 -6.39
CA ARG A 27 4.48 -5.42 -6.44
C ARG A 27 4.63 -6.12 -7.79
N LYS A 28 4.74 -5.35 -8.88
CA LYS A 28 4.96 -5.86 -10.24
C LYS A 28 6.43 -6.14 -10.53
N THR A 29 7.35 -5.53 -9.81
CA THR A 29 8.79 -5.82 -9.91
C THR A 29 9.02 -7.31 -9.70
N LYS A 30 9.73 -7.96 -10.64
CA LYS A 30 10.07 -9.39 -10.54
C LYS A 30 11.52 -9.63 -10.13
N ASP A 31 12.31 -8.56 -10.08
CA ASP A 31 13.72 -8.57 -9.70
C ASP A 31 13.95 -8.99 -8.25
N PHE A 32 12.95 -8.78 -7.39
CA PHE A 32 13.01 -9.19 -5.98
C PHE A 32 12.12 -10.41 -5.72
N ARG A 33 12.48 -11.17 -4.67
CA ARG A 33 11.66 -12.29 -4.21
C ARG A 33 10.23 -11.84 -3.90
N PRO A 34 9.22 -12.72 -4.10
CA PRO A 34 7.81 -12.39 -3.86
C PRO A 34 7.55 -11.88 -2.43
N GLU A 35 8.32 -12.35 -1.46
CA GLU A 35 8.29 -11.88 -0.06
C GLU A 35 8.74 -10.43 0.13
N VAL A 36 9.66 -9.93 -0.68
CA VAL A 36 10.16 -8.55 -0.64
C VAL A 36 9.20 -7.60 -1.35
N VAL A 37 8.70 -7.98 -2.53
CA VAL A 37 7.74 -7.15 -3.28
C VAL A 37 6.36 -7.11 -2.62
N ARG A 38 6.03 -8.10 -1.79
CA ARG A 38 4.86 -8.09 -0.88
C ARG A 38 5.16 -7.42 0.46
N ALA A 39 6.33 -6.82 0.63
CA ALA A 39 6.67 -6.04 1.81
C ALA A 39 6.71 -4.54 1.49
N CYS A 40 6.72 -3.72 2.52
CA CYS A 40 6.92 -2.28 2.37
C CYS A 40 8.34 -1.97 1.86
N PRO A 41 8.52 -1.07 0.87
CA PRO A 41 9.85 -0.73 0.37
C PRO A 41 10.74 0.01 1.40
N GLN A 42 10.17 0.72 2.38
CA GLN A 42 10.93 1.39 3.43
C GLN A 42 11.28 0.48 4.62
N CYS A 43 10.28 -0.18 5.21
CA CYS A 43 10.47 -0.94 6.46
C CYS A 43 10.48 -2.46 6.28
N ARG A 44 10.23 -2.96 5.07
CA ARG A 44 10.17 -4.39 4.74
C ARG A 44 9.19 -5.22 5.59
N VAL A 45 8.23 -4.56 6.23
CA VAL A 45 7.12 -5.26 6.87
C VAL A 45 6.28 -5.97 5.80
N ARG A 46 5.97 -7.25 6.02
CA ARG A 46 5.08 -8.01 5.13
C ARG A 46 3.69 -7.39 5.13
N SER A 47 3.17 -7.06 3.94
CA SER A 47 1.79 -6.64 3.73
C SER A 47 1.23 -7.41 2.54
N ALA A 48 0.43 -8.44 2.79
CA ALA A 48 -0.12 -9.28 1.72
C ALA A 48 -1.04 -8.52 0.76
N PHE A 49 -1.65 -7.42 1.21
CA PHE A 49 -2.53 -6.54 0.43
C PHE A 49 -2.28 -5.07 0.78
N TYR A 50 -2.84 -4.17 -0.02
CA TYR A 50 -2.91 -2.74 0.24
C TYR A 50 -4.34 -2.28 -0.04
N VAL A 51 -4.75 -1.20 0.63
CA VAL A 51 -6.08 -0.62 0.41
C VAL A 51 -5.93 0.64 -0.42
N PRO A 52 -6.56 0.72 -1.62
CA PRO A 52 -6.57 1.95 -2.40
C PRO A 52 -7.46 2.98 -1.71
N SER A 53 -6.92 4.18 -1.43
CA SER A 53 -7.67 5.29 -0.84
C SER A 53 -7.38 6.58 -1.61
N LYS A 54 -8.38 7.45 -1.76
CA LYS A 54 -8.16 8.81 -2.31
C LYS A 54 -7.39 9.71 -1.36
N TYR A 55 -7.48 9.45 -0.06
CA TYR A 55 -6.83 10.25 0.96
C TYR A 55 -5.84 9.39 1.75
N TRP A 56 -4.69 9.98 2.09
CA TRP A 56 -3.76 9.38 3.02
C TRP A 56 -4.38 9.36 4.41
N VAL A 57 -4.42 8.17 5.03
CA VAL A 57 -4.99 7.96 6.37
C VAL A 57 -3.96 7.28 7.27
N GLU A 58 -3.95 7.66 8.55
CA GLU A 58 -2.99 7.18 9.54
C GLU A 58 -3.69 6.82 10.86
N GLY A 59 -3.00 6.05 11.71
CA GLY A 59 -3.48 5.70 13.04
C GLY A 59 -4.83 4.98 13.03
N GLN A 60 -5.81 5.56 13.74
CA GLN A 60 -7.14 4.99 13.92
C GLN A 60 -7.96 4.99 12.62
N ALA A 61 -7.90 6.07 11.82
CA ALA A 61 -8.61 6.15 10.54
C ALA A 61 -8.14 5.08 9.55
N LYS A 62 -6.83 4.83 9.54
CA LYS A 62 -6.24 3.73 8.76
C LYS A 62 -6.75 2.36 9.23
N GLN A 63 -6.77 2.11 10.55
CA GLN A 63 -7.26 0.84 11.10
C GLN A 63 -8.73 0.60 10.74
N SER A 64 -9.59 1.60 10.89
CA SER A 64 -10.98 1.51 10.46
C SER A 64 -11.13 1.25 8.96
N LEU A 65 -10.27 1.85 8.13
CA LEU A 65 -10.28 1.66 6.68
C LEU A 65 -9.82 0.25 6.27
N ILE A 66 -8.82 -0.31 6.96
CA ILE A 66 -8.37 -1.70 6.75
C ILE A 66 -9.44 -2.69 7.20
N ASP A 67 -10.05 -2.44 8.35
CA ASP A 67 -11.11 -3.28 8.90
C ASP A 67 -12.34 -3.29 7.99
N SER A 68 -12.73 -2.12 7.48
CA SER A 68 -13.84 -1.99 6.50
C SER A 68 -13.52 -2.63 5.14
N PHE A 69 -12.25 -2.87 4.83
CA PHE A 69 -11.82 -3.52 3.59
C PHE A 69 -11.68 -5.04 3.72
N LYS A 70 -11.68 -5.58 4.95
CA LYS A 70 -11.48 -7.01 5.23
C LYS A 70 -12.70 -7.85 4.90
#